data_AF-A0A660XNW7-F1
#
_entry.id   AF-A0A660XNW7-F1
#
_cell.length_a   1.000
_cell.length_b   1.000
_cell.length_c   1.000
_cell.angle_alpha   90.00
_cell.angle_beta   90.00
_cell.angle_gamma   90.00
#
_symmetry.space_group_name_H-M   'P 1'
#
loop_
_entity.id
_entity.type
_entity.pdbx_description
1 polymer ?
#
loop_
_entity_poly.entity_id
_entity_poly.type
_entity_poly.pdbx_seq_one_letter_code
_entity_poly.pdbx_strand_id
1 'polypeptide(L)'
;MSFNLSDLNKKIQKESAFVSSLKGEMAKVIVGQDQMIERLLIGLLCNGHILLEGVPGLAKSLTVSTLAKIINTSFRRIQFTPDLLPADLIGTMIYNQKKGSFETKKGPIFSNIILADEINRSPAKVQSALLEAMQERQVSIGEKTHKLDDPFLVLATQNPIEQEGTYPLPEAQVDRFMLKVILGYPNKDEELEIIRRMAHPDNDIEVKVQIEPQDIIRARQVVDEIYIDEKIHRYIVDIVFATREPEAYNLTDLKDLISIGASPRASIYLTLAAKAKAFIEGRGYVTPEDVRDVMWDILRHRIILTFEAEAEEVTVEQIIRRIIDSVEVP
;
A
#
# COMPACT_ATOMS: atom_id res chain seq x y z
N MET A 1 -11.46 -15.80 29.42
CA MET A 1 -12.64 -15.79 28.53
C MET A 1 -12.37 -16.75 27.40
N SER A 2 -13.22 -17.76 27.17
CA SER A 2 -13.02 -18.72 26.08
C SER A 2 -13.17 -18.02 24.74
N PHE A 3 -12.06 -17.86 24.01
CA PHE A 3 -12.07 -17.36 22.64
C PHE A 3 -12.84 -18.36 21.75
N ASN A 4 -14.02 -17.98 21.26
CA ASN A 4 -14.82 -18.83 20.37
C ASN A 4 -14.50 -18.53 18.91
N LEU A 5 -13.56 -19.27 18.35
CA LEU A 5 -13.14 -19.15 16.94
C LEU A 5 -14.31 -19.37 15.97
N SER A 6 -15.32 -20.17 16.33
CA SER A 6 -16.48 -20.40 15.47
C SER A 6 -17.33 -19.13 15.30
N ASP A 7 -17.54 -18.38 16.38
CA ASP A 7 -18.32 -17.15 16.33
C ASP A 7 -17.56 -16.05 15.57
N LEU A 8 -16.23 -15.97 15.77
CA LEU A 8 -15.38 -15.05 15.02
C LEU A 8 -15.38 -15.36 13.51
N ASN A 9 -15.26 -16.63 13.12
CA ASN A 9 -15.33 -17.03 11.71
C ASN A 9 -16.67 -16.64 11.06
N LYS A 10 -17.79 -16.83 11.77
CA LYS A 10 -19.11 -16.40 11.27
C LYS A 10 -19.19 -14.88 11.11
N LYS A 11 -18.68 -14.13 12.08
CA LYS A 11 -18.61 -12.66 12.02
C LYS A 11 -17.78 -12.21 10.83
N ILE A 12 -16.61 -12.81 10.62
CA ILE A 12 -15.71 -12.48 9.51
C ILE A 12 -16.33 -12.83 8.17
N GLN A 13 -16.92 -14.01 8.00
CA GLN A 13 -17.60 -14.36 6.74
C GLN A 13 -18.70 -13.38 6.37
N LYS A 14 -19.44 -12.87 7.37
CA LYS A 14 -20.47 -11.86 7.14
C LYS A 14 -19.86 -10.52 6.71
N GLU A 15 -18.84 -10.06 7.43
CA GLU A 15 -18.25 -8.74 7.21
C GLU A 15 -17.29 -8.72 6.00
N SER A 16 -16.73 -9.86 5.59
CA SER A 16 -15.90 -10.00 4.39
C SER A 16 -16.71 -10.30 3.12
N ALA A 17 -18.03 -10.48 3.22
CA ALA A 17 -18.89 -10.82 2.06
C ALA A 17 -18.80 -9.80 0.91
N PHE A 18 -18.49 -8.52 1.21
CA PHE A 18 -18.32 -7.51 0.18
C PHE A 18 -17.04 -7.71 -0.65
N VAL A 19 -16.03 -8.41 -0.13
CA VAL A 19 -14.71 -8.56 -0.77
C VAL A 19 -14.83 -9.31 -2.09
N SER A 20 -15.59 -10.40 -2.13
CA SER A 20 -15.83 -11.14 -3.37
C SER A 20 -16.61 -10.32 -4.40
N SER A 21 -17.58 -9.52 -3.93
CA SER A 21 -18.37 -8.63 -4.78
C SER A 21 -17.48 -7.54 -5.40
N LEU A 22 -16.63 -6.90 -4.58
CA LEU A 22 -15.67 -5.90 -5.01
C LEU A 22 -14.67 -6.47 -6.03
N LYS A 23 -14.05 -7.63 -5.73
CA LYS A 23 -13.12 -8.29 -6.67
C LYS A 23 -13.84 -8.60 -7.99
N GLY A 24 -15.08 -9.07 -7.94
CA GLY A 24 -15.90 -9.32 -9.13
C GLY A 24 -16.19 -8.07 -9.97
N GLU A 25 -16.53 -6.95 -9.33
CA GLU A 25 -16.73 -5.66 -10.03
C GLU A 25 -15.43 -5.12 -10.62
N MET A 26 -14.31 -5.21 -9.89
CA MET A 26 -13.00 -4.81 -10.40
C MET A 26 -12.57 -5.65 -11.61
N ALA A 27 -12.79 -6.97 -11.57
CA ALA A 27 -12.42 -7.89 -12.64
C ALA A 27 -13.18 -7.66 -13.97
N LYS A 28 -14.26 -6.86 -13.98
CA LYS A 28 -14.92 -6.43 -15.22
C LYS A 28 -14.05 -5.45 -16.00
N VAL A 29 -13.39 -4.54 -15.30
CA VAL A 29 -12.60 -3.46 -15.88
C VAL A 29 -11.12 -3.84 -15.96
N ILE A 30 -10.61 -4.50 -14.92
CA ILE A 30 -9.18 -4.77 -14.74
C ILE A 30 -8.89 -6.23 -15.11
N VAL A 31 -7.82 -6.41 -15.87
CA VAL A 31 -7.36 -7.72 -16.37
C VAL A 31 -5.95 -7.97 -15.85
N GLY A 32 -5.68 -9.16 -15.30
CA GLY A 32 -4.33 -9.59 -14.93
C GLY A 32 -3.70 -8.87 -13.74
N GLN A 33 -4.50 -8.24 -12.87
CA GLN A 33 -3.99 -7.47 -11.71
C GLN A 33 -4.56 -7.94 -10.37
N ASP A 34 -4.85 -9.23 -10.23
CA ASP A 34 -5.44 -9.78 -8.98
C ASP A 34 -4.58 -9.48 -7.76
N GLN A 35 -3.26 -9.60 -7.89
CA GLN A 35 -2.33 -9.27 -6.80
C GLN A 35 -2.40 -7.78 -6.42
N MET A 36 -2.44 -6.87 -7.40
CA MET A 36 -2.58 -5.44 -7.13
C MET A 36 -3.90 -5.17 -6.40
N ILE A 37 -5.02 -5.70 -6.89
CA ILE A 37 -6.35 -5.54 -6.28
C ILE A 37 -6.32 -6.01 -4.82
N GLU A 38 -5.70 -7.16 -4.55
CA GLU A 38 -5.57 -7.66 -3.20
C GLU A 38 -4.72 -6.74 -2.31
N ARG A 39 -3.59 -6.23 -2.82
CA ARG A 39 -2.74 -5.28 -2.06
C ARG A 39 -3.45 -3.97 -1.78
N LEU A 40 -4.29 -3.50 -2.69
CA LEU A 40 -5.17 -2.33 -2.46
C LEU A 40 -6.14 -2.59 -1.30
N LEU A 41 -6.76 -3.77 -1.27
CA LEU A 41 -7.65 -4.16 -0.18
C LEU A 41 -6.90 -4.26 1.15
N ILE A 42 -5.70 -4.85 1.17
CA ILE A 42 -4.86 -4.89 2.37
C ILE A 42 -4.52 -3.47 2.85
N GLY A 43 -4.09 -2.58 1.95
CA GLY A 43 -3.83 -1.18 2.31
C GLY A 43 -5.05 -0.47 2.88
N LEU A 44 -6.24 -0.67 2.29
CA LEU A 44 -7.49 -0.14 2.82
C LEU A 44 -7.82 -0.70 4.20
N LEU A 45 -7.75 -2.01 4.39
CA LEU A 45 -8.12 -2.72 5.62
C LEU A 45 -7.11 -2.52 6.76
N CYS A 46 -5.86 -2.23 6.45
CA CYS A 46 -4.81 -1.97 7.44
C CYS A 46 -4.53 -0.48 7.65
N ASN A 47 -5.28 0.40 6.97
CA ASN A 47 -5.04 1.83 7.00
C ASN A 47 -3.61 2.21 6.54
N GLY A 48 -3.04 1.40 5.64
CA GLY A 48 -1.64 1.46 5.22
C GLY A 48 -1.50 1.96 3.78
N HIS A 49 -0.49 2.80 3.55
CA HIS A 49 -0.19 3.38 2.24
C HIS A 49 0.64 2.46 1.37
N ILE A 50 0.53 2.61 0.05
CA ILE A 50 1.14 1.71 -0.93
C ILE A 50 2.07 2.49 -1.84
N LEU A 51 3.29 1.98 -2.02
CA LEU A 51 4.23 2.42 -3.02
C LEU A 51 4.15 1.46 -4.22
N LEU A 52 3.83 1.99 -5.40
CA LEU A 52 3.70 1.24 -6.63
C LEU A 52 4.91 1.51 -7.52
N GLU A 53 5.73 0.49 -7.73
CA GLU A 53 6.81 0.54 -8.70
C GLU A 53 6.40 -0.23 -9.94
N GLY A 54 6.65 0.31 -11.12
CA GLY A 54 6.38 -0.40 -12.36
C GLY A 54 6.30 0.55 -13.53
N VAL A 55 6.40 -0.02 -14.72
CA VAL A 55 6.42 0.70 -16.00
C VAL A 55 5.12 1.48 -16.26
N PRO A 56 5.18 2.54 -17.09
CA PRO A 56 3.99 3.25 -17.55
C PRO A 56 3.01 2.33 -18.28
N GLY A 57 1.73 2.72 -18.30
CA GLY A 57 0.72 2.04 -19.11
C GLY A 57 0.06 0.82 -18.46
N LEU A 58 0.42 0.42 -17.24
CA LEU A 58 -0.17 -0.72 -16.52
C LEU A 58 -1.55 -0.41 -15.88
N ALA A 59 -2.35 0.45 -16.49
CA ALA A 59 -3.70 0.80 -16.04
C ALA A 59 -3.83 1.19 -14.54
N LYS A 60 -2.74 1.60 -13.86
CA LYS A 60 -2.74 1.90 -12.40
C LYS A 60 -3.82 2.91 -12.01
N SER A 61 -3.95 3.99 -12.78
CA SER A 61 -4.98 5.01 -12.60
C SER A 61 -6.39 4.45 -12.76
N LEU A 62 -6.60 3.53 -13.72
CA LEU A 62 -7.88 2.87 -13.93
C LEU A 62 -8.22 1.95 -12.75
N THR A 63 -7.26 1.14 -12.27
CA THR A 63 -7.44 0.25 -11.12
C THR A 63 -7.86 1.03 -9.87
N VAL A 64 -7.15 2.12 -9.56
CA VAL A 64 -7.40 2.92 -8.35
C VAL A 64 -8.70 3.72 -8.44
N SER A 65 -8.97 4.35 -9.59
CA SER A 65 -10.23 5.10 -9.78
C SER A 65 -11.44 4.18 -9.79
N THR A 66 -11.32 2.96 -10.34
CA THR A 66 -12.37 1.95 -10.32
C THR A 66 -12.66 1.48 -8.89
N LEU A 67 -11.62 1.20 -8.10
CA LEU A 67 -11.77 0.88 -6.68
C LEU A 67 -12.53 1.99 -5.94
N ALA A 68 -12.11 3.25 -6.11
CA ALA A 68 -12.73 4.39 -5.44
C ALA A 68 -14.22 4.53 -5.77
N LYS A 69 -14.61 4.30 -7.04
CA LYS A 69 -16.01 4.26 -7.49
C LYS A 69 -16.80 3.15 -6.79
N ILE A 70 -16.26 1.92 -6.76
CA ILE A 70 -16.96 0.74 -6.18
C ILE A 70 -17.24 0.95 -4.68
N ILE A 71 -16.31 1.58 -3.96
CA ILE A 71 -16.43 1.84 -2.50
C ILE A 71 -17.03 3.22 -2.15
N ASN A 72 -17.65 3.89 -3.12
CA ASN A 72 -18.31 5.19 -2.95
C ASN A 72 -17.43 6.26 -2.27
N THR A 73 -16.17 6.39 -2.71
CA THR A 73 -15.21 7.34 -2.15
C THR A 73 -14.76 8.38 -3.16
N SER A 74 -14.26 9.51 -2.66
CA SER A 74 -13.61 10.49 -3.51
C SER A 74 -12.24 9.99 -3.98
N PHE A 75 -11.90 10.30 -5.23
CA PHE A 75 -10.60 10.00 -5.84
C PHE A 75 -9.93 11.26 -6.35
N ARG A 76 -8.64 11.41 -6.07
CA ARG A 76 -7.78 12.43 -6.67
C ARG A 76 -6.48 11.83 -7.18
N ARG A 77 -6.19 12.10 -8.45
CA ARG A 77 -4.85 11.92 -9.01
C ARG A 77 -4.07 13.22 -8.89
N ILE A 78 -2.86 13.14 -8.36
CA ILE A 78 -1.94 14.25 -8.18
C ILE A 78 -0.66 13.87 -8.91
N GLN A 79 -0.33 14.62 -9.95
CA GLN A 79 0.92 14.46 -10.66
C GLN A 79 2.01 15.22 -9.91
N PHE A 80 3.08 14.54 -9.52
CA PHE A 80 4.23 15.17 -8.90
C PHE A 80 5.14 15.71 -10.01
N THR A 81 5.42 17.00 -9.94
CA THR A 81 6.27 17.73 -10.88
C THR A 81 7.35 18.51 -10.14
N PRO A 82 8.45 18.91 -10.81
CA PRO A 82 9.56 19.63 -10.16
C PRO A 82 9.16 20.99 -9.57
N ASP A 83 8.11 21.61 -10.11
CA ASP A 83 7.58 22.92 -9.72
C ASP A 83 6.49 22.87 -8.65
N LEU A 84 6.00 21.67 -8.30
CA LEU A 84 4.94 21.49 -7.32
C LEU A 84 5.39 22.03 -5.95
N LEU A 85 4.52 22.78 -5.26
CA LEU A 85 4.79 23.28 -3.91
C LEU A 85 3.98 22.50 -2.87
N PRO A 86 4.45 22.43 -1.59
CA PRO A 86 3.68 21.82 -0.51
C PRO A 86 2.27 22.41 -0.36
N ALA A 87 2.11 23.71 -0.60
CA ALA A 87 0.81 24.40 -0.54
C ALA A 87 -0.15 23.96 -1.65
N ASP A 88 0.35 23.49 -2.80
CA ASP A 88 -0.50 22.98 -3.88
C ASP A 88 -1.10 21.61 -3.53
N LEU A 89 -0.43 20.86 -2.64
CA LEU A 89 -0.90 19.57 -2.13
C LEU A 89 -1.83 19.73 -0.93
N ILE A 90 -1.39 20.49 0.07
CA ILE A 90 -2.09 20.67 1.34
C ILE A 90 -3.25 21.66 1.20
N GLY A 91 -3.05 22.76 0.48
CA GLY A 91 -3.98 23.87 0.41
C GLY A 91 -3.37 25.17 0.92
N THR A 92 -4.09 26.27 0.72
CA THR A 92 -3.63 27.62 1.03
C THR A 92 -4.76 28.49 1.55
N MET A 93 -4.43 29.63 2.17
CA MET A 93 -5.42 30.65 2.50
C MET A 93 -5.61 31.59 1.31
N ILE A 94 -6.85 31.75 0.87
CA ILE A 94 -7.23 32.67 -0.20
C ILE A 94 -8.01 33.85 0.38
N TYR A 95 -7.76 35.05 -0.14
CA TYR A 95 -8.54 36.23 0.27
C TYR A 95 -9.89 36.24 -0.45
N ASN A 96 -10.99 36.10 0.30
CA ASN A 96 -12.33 36.20 -0.24
C ASN A 96 -12.79 37.67 -0.24
N GLN A 97 -12.74 38.31 -1.42
CA GLN A 97 -13.10 39.72 -1.59
C GLN A 97 -14.55 40.03 -1.17
N LYS A 98 -15.49 39.08 -1.31
CA LYS A 98 -16.89 39.30 -0.93
C LYS A 98 -17.08 39.37 0.58
N LYS A 99 -16.24 38.68 1.35
CA LYS A 99 -16.30 38.64 2.82
C LYS A 99 -15.27 39.52 3.50
N GLY A 100 -14.27 40.03 2.75
CA GLY A 100 -13.17 40.80 3.31
C GLY A 100 -12.27 39.99 4.26
N SER A 101 -12.23 38.66 4.10
CA SER A 101 -11.55 37.74 5.01
C SER A 101 -10.74 36.67 4.28
N PHE A 102 -9.69 36.15 4.92
CA PHE A 102 -8.99 34.97 4.43
C PHE A 102 -9.80 33.69 4.73
N GLU A 103 -9.94 32.83 3.72
CA GLU A 103 -10.60 31.53 3.81
C GLU A 103 -9.65 30.41 3.40
N THR A 104 -9.76 29.27 4.08
CA THR A 104 -8.97 28.10 3.74
C THR A 104 -9.49 27.44 2.46
N LYS A 105 -8.64 27.33 1.45
CA LYS A 105 -8.86 26.48 0.28
C LYS A 105 -8.11 25.16 0.48
N LYS A 106 -8.87 24.09 0.75
CA LYS A 106 -8.35 22.72 0.87
C LYS A 106 -7.68 22.27 -0.43
N GLY A 107 -6.49 21.68 -0.31
CA GLY A 107 -5.76 21.10 -1.43
C GLY A 107 -6.32 19.73 -1.88
N PRO A 108 -5.74 19.14 -2.94
CA PRO A 108 -6.16 17.85 -3.48
C PRO A 108 -5.95 16.67 -2.53
N ILE A 109 -5.14 16.81 -1.46
CA ILE A 109 -4.95 15.75 -0.46
C ILE A 109 -6.21 15.46 0.37
N PHE A 110 -7.18 16.37 0.39
CA PHE A 110 -8.49 16.16 1.00
C PHE A 110 -9.38 15.33 0.08
N SER A 111 -9.05 14.04 -0.02
CA SER A 111 -9.82 13.03 -0.71
C SER A 111 -9.51 11.68 -0.07
N ASN A 112 -10.42 10.72 -0.20
CA ASN A 112 -10.26 9.40 0.41
C ASN A 112 -9.15 8.59 -0.25
N ILE A 113 -9.10 8.57 -1.58
CA ILE A 113 -8.13 7.80 -2.35
C ILE A 113 -7.28 8.75 -3.18
N ILE A 114 -5.99 8.78 -2.90
CA ILE A 114 -5.00 9.60 -3.60
C ILE A 114 -4.10 8.70 -4.43
N LEU A 115 -3.98 9.00 -5.73
CA LEU A 115 -2.89 8.51 -6.57
C LEU A 115 -1.86 9.63 -6.73
N ALA A 116 -0.73 9.52 -6.04
CA ALA A 116 0.42 10.40 -6.13
C ALA A 116 1.39 9.87 -7.21
N ASP A 117 1.22 10.33 -8.44
CA ASP A 117 1.96 9.83 -9.58
C ASP A 117 3.36 10.45 -9.65
N GLU A 118 4.39 9.62 -9.82
CA GLU A 118 5.79 10.00 -9.98
C GLU A 118 6.32 10.83 -8.81
N ILE A 119 6.10 10.36 -7.58
CA ILE A 119 6.49 11.06 -6.34
C ILE A 119 7.96 11.47 -6.31
N ASN A 120 8.82 10.72 -7.02
CA ASN A 120 10.23 10.99 -7.19
C ASN A 120 10.54 12.17 -8.14
N ARG A 121 9.56 12.84 -8.76
CA ARG A 121 9.80 14.02 -9.62
C ARG A 121 9.67 15.36 -8.91
N SER A 122 9.16 15.39 -7.67
CA SER A 122 9.06 16.62 -6.89
C SER A 122 10.16 16.74 -5.83
N PRO A 123 10.51 17.97 -5.41
CA PRO A 123 11.48 18.18 -4.35
C PRO A 123 11.10 17.50 -3.03
N ALA A 124 12.12 17.18 -2.21
CA ALA A 124 11.95 16.50 -0.93
C ALA A 124 10.94 17.17 0.03
N LYS A 125 10.78 18.50 -0.04
CA LYS A 125 9.79 19.25 0.77
C LYS A 125 8.34 18.86 0.45
N VAL A 126 8.04 18.63 -0.83
CA VAL A 126 6.70 18.22 -1.28
C VAL A 126 6.43 16.78 -0.89
N GLN A 127 7.43 15.91 -1.08
CA GLN A 127 7.39 14.51 -0.63
C GLN A 127 7.12 14.45 0.88
N SER A 128 7.83 15.27 1.67
CA SER A 128 7.67 15.34 3.12
C SER A 128 6.26 15.79 3.53
N ALA A 129 5.67 16.76 2.83
CA ALA A 129 4.30 17.21 3.08
C ALA A 129 3.26 16.10 2.86
N LEU A 130 3.42 15.27 1.81
CA LEU A 130 2.57 14.10 1.59
C LEU A 130 2.74 13.06 2.70
N LEU A 131 3.99 12.76 3.07
CA LEU A 131 4.31 11.74 4.06
C LEU A 131 3.88 12.15 5.49
N GLU A 132 3.94 13.44 5.81
CA GLU A 132 3.40 13.99 7.04
C GLU A 132 1.88 13.80 7.09
N ALA A 133 1.17 14.16 6.02
CA ALA A 133 -0.27 13.95 5.93
C ALA A 133 -0.67 12.46 6.02
N MET A 134 0.14 11.57 5.43
CA MET A 134 -0.01 10.12 5.55
C MET A 134 0.08 9.64 7.00
N GLN A 135 1.07 10.15 7.75
CA GLN A 135 1.37 9.72 9.12
C GLN A 135 0.44 10.35 10.16
N GLU A 136 0.18 11.66 10.05
CA GLU A 136 -0.58 12.46 11.02
C GLU A 136 -2.09 12.44 10.76
N ARG A 137 -2.52 12.05 9.56
CA ARG A 137 -3.94 12.05 9.13
C ARG A 137 -4.63 13.42 9.23
N GLN A 138 -3.84 14.47 9.28
CA GLN A 138 -4.30 15.85 9.34
C GLN A 138 -3.23 16.74 8.75
N VAL A 139 -3.63 17.92 8.31
CA VAL A 139 -2.73 18.95 7.79
C VAL A 139 -3.10 20.30 8.38
N SER A 140 -2.10 21.16 8.58
CA SER A 140 -2.30 22.52 9.08
C SER A 140 -2.23 23.52 7.93
N ILE A 141 -3.26 24.35 7.79
CA ILE A 141 -3.32 25.43 6.79
C ILE A 141 -3.50 26.75 7.54
N GLY A 142 -2.46 27.59 7.51
CA GLY A 142 -2.38 28.75 8.39
C GLY A 142 -2.35 28.29 9.85
N GLU A 143 -3.27 28.80 10.67
CA GLU A 143 -3.36 28.46 12.10
C GLU A 143 -4.34 27.31 12.40
N LYS A 144 -5.04 26.79 11.39
CA LYS A 144 -6.09 25.75 11.58
C LYS A 144 -5.61 24.40 11.10
N THR A 145 -5.77 23.40 11.96
CA THR A 145 -5.56 22.00 11.63
C THR A 145 -6.84 21.38 11.10
N HIS A 146 -6.72 20.64 10.00
CA HIS A 146 -7.81 19.99 9.29
C HIS A 146 -7.54 18.50 9.19
N LYS A 147 -8.47 17.68 9.69
CA LYS A 147 -8.41 16.22 9.54
C LYS A 147 -8.71 15.82 8.10
N LEU A 148 -8.04 14.75 7.65
CA LEU A 148 -8.32 14.10 6.37
C LEU A 148 -9.52 13.17 6.49
N ASP A 149 -10.16 12.88 5.37
CA ASP A 149 -11.36 12.04 5.31
C ASP A 149 -11.01 10.57 5.57
N ASP A 150 -11.90 9.79 6.20
CA ASP A 150 -11.70 8.35 6.45
C ASP A 150 -12.66 7.53 5.57
N PRO A 151 -12.19 6.52 4.81
CA PRO A 151 -10.82 6.04 4.65
C PRO A 151 -9.90 7.04 3.94
N PHE A 152 -8.63 7.11 4.36
CA PHE A 152 -7.54 7.83 3.67
C PHE A 152 -6.46 6.86 3.19
N LEU A 153 -6.37 6.63 1.88
CA LEU A 153 -5.35 5.80 1.23
C LEU A 153 -4.56 6.64 0.22
N VAL A 154 -3.24 6.53 0.30
CA VAL A 154 -2.31 7.11 -0.68
C VAL A 154 -1.60 5.98 -1.37
N LEU A 155 -1.65 6.01 -2.70
CA LEU A 155 -0.85 5.20 -3.58
C LEU A 155 0.15 6.11 -4.27
N ALA A 156 1.42 5.97 -3.94
CA ALA A 156 2.48 6.71 -4.61
C ALA A 156 3.08 5.85 -5.71
N THR A 157 3.33 6.39 -6.89
CA THR A 157 4.05 5.67 -7.95
C THR A 157 5.49 6.17 -8.05
N GLN A 158 6.40 5.27 -8.38
CA GLN A 158 7.76 5.59 -8.80
C GLN A 158 8.01 4.95 -10.16
N ASN A 159 8.58 5.74 -11.08
CA ASN A 159 9.06 5.22 -12.35
C ASN A 159 10.56 4.89 -12.21
N PRO A 160 10.96 3.61 -12.30
CA PRO A 160 12.36 3.21 -12.10
C PRO A 160 13.28 3.59 -13.26
N ILE A 161 12.74 3.93 -14.44
CA ILE A 161 13.52 4.14 -15.67
C ILE A 161 14.00 5.59 -15.82
N GLU A 162 13.26 6.56 -15.29
CA GLU A 162 13.62 7.99 -15.40
C GLU A 162 14.65 8.35 -14.32
N GLN A 163 15.89 8.61 -14.73
CA GLN A 163 16.96 9.07 -13.84
C GLN A 163 17.13 10.60 -13.85
N GLU A 164 16.77 11.27 -14.94
CA GLU A 164 16.91 12.74 -15.05
C GLU A 164 15.83 13.48 -14.28
N GLY A 165 16.25 14.44 -13.44
CA GLY A 165 15.32 15.31 -12.70
C GLY A 165 14.53 14.59 -11.61
N THR A 166 15.04 13.45 -11.11
CA THR A 166 14.41 12.72 -10.01
C THR A 166 15.09 12.95 -8.67
N TYR A 167 14.28 12.94 -7.62
CA TYR A 167 14.61 13.04 -6.21
C TYR A 167 14.19 11.72 -5.55
N PRO A 168 15.10 10.75 -5.38
CA PRO A 168 14.76 9.47 -4.77
C PRO A 168 14.24 9.71 -3.35
N LEU A 169 13.25 8.91 -2.95
CA LEU A 169 12.76 8.93 -1.57
C LEU A 169 13.86 8.33 -0.67
N PRO A 170 14.32 9.05 0.37
CA PRO A 170 15.18 8.46 1.40
C PRO A 170 14.52 7.23 2.03
N GLU A 171 15.33 6.27 2.49
CA GLU A 171 14.86 5.02 3.09
C GLU A 171 13.86 5.24 4.23
N ALA A 172 14.15 6.21 5.11
CA ALA A 172 13.26 6.59 6.21
C ALA A 172 11.88 7.08 5.73
N GLN A 173 11.78 7.61 4.51
CA GLN A 173 10.52 8.01 3.89
C GLN A 173 9.80 6.81 3.28
N VAL A 174 10.54 5.94 2.60
CA VAL A 174 9.99 4.72 1.99
C VAL A 174 9.45 3.76 3.06
N ASP A 175 10.08 3.68 4.24
CA ASP A 175 9.61 2.86 5.38
C ASP A 175 8.22 3.26 5.90
N ARG A 176 7.73 4.47 5.59
CA ARG A 176 6.37 4.91 5.94
C ARG A 176 5.29 4.22 5.10
N PHE A 177 5.61 3.76 3.89
CA PHE A 177 4.68 2.97 3.08
C PHE A 177 4.59 1.56 3.62
N MET A 178 3.37 1.07 3.83
CA MET A 178 3.14 -0.29 4.32
C MET A 178 3.67 -1.32 3.32
N LEU A 179 3.25 -1.19 2.06
CA LEU A 179 3.59 -2.11 0.97
C LEU A 179 4.36 -1.38 -0.13
N LYS A 180 5.38 -2.04 -0.71
CA LYS A 180 5.94 -1.72 -2.02
C LYS A 180 5.58 -2.85 -2.99
N VAL A 181 4.71 -2.55 -3.95
CA VAL A 181 4.23 -3.50 -4.95
C VAL A 181 4.92 -3.22 -6.26
N ILE A 182 5.61 -4.23 -6.80
CA ILE A 182 6.23 -4.17 -8.13
C ILE A 182 5.25 -4.76 -9.14
N LEU A 183 4.96 -4.00 -10.19
CA LEU A 183 4.05 -4.39 -11.27
C LEU A 183 4.83 -4.64 -12.55
N GLY A 184 4.69 -5.86 -13.09
CA GLY A 184 5.19 -6.25 -14.41
C GLY A 184 4.18 -6.00 -15.53
N TYR A 185 4.61 -6.23 -16.76
CA TYR A 185 3.69 -6.28 -17.91
C TYR A 185 2.73 -7.47 -17.81
N PRO A 186 1.50 -7.34 -18.31
CA PRO A 186 0.57 -8.46 -18.41
C PRO A 186 1.16 -9.57 -19.28
N ASN A 187 0.73 -10.80 -19.03
CA ASN A 187 1.06 -11.91 -19.93
C ASN A 187 0.27 -11.81 -21.25
N LYS A 188 0.60 -12.65 -22.23
CA LYS A 188 -0.02 -12.60 -23.58
C LYS A 188 -1.54 -12.76 -23.57
N ASP A 189 -2.08 -13.60 -22.69
CA ASP A 189 -3.52 -13.86 -22.62
C ASP A 189 -4.25 -12.69 -21.96
N GLU A 190 -3.65 -12.12 -20.91
CA GLU A 190 -4.12 -10.90 -20.26
C GLU A 190 -4.08 -9.72 -21.24
N GLU A 191 -3.01 -9.55 -22.00
CA GLU A 191 -2.86 -8.47 -22.97
C GLU A 191 -3.86 -8.61 -24.13
N LEU A 192 -4.11 -9.83 -24.60
CA LEU A 192 -5.17 -10.10 -25.58
C LEU A 192 -6.56 -9.72 -25.05
N GLU A 193 -6.84 -10.01 -23.79
CA GLU A 193 -8.10 -9.64 -23.15
C GLU A 193 -8.20 -8.12 -22.92
N ILE A 194 -7.09 -7.44 -22.59
CA ILE A 194 -7.03 -5.98 -22.55
C ILE A 194 -7.39 -5.40 -23.93
N ILE A 195 -6.83 -5.93 -25.02
CA ILE A 195 -7.17 -5.50 -26.39
C ILE A 195 -8.68 -5.67 -26.62
N ARG A 196 -9.24 -6.84 -26.31
CA ARG A 196 -10.68 -7.12 -26.50
C ARG A 196 -11.58 -6.16 -25.72
N ARG A 197 -11.17 -5.74 -24.52
CA ARG A 197 -11.96 -4.86 -23.65
C ARG A 197 -11.71 -3.37 -23.84
N MET A 198 -10.53 -2.97 -24.29
CA MET A 198 -10.11 -1.55 -24.27
C MET A 198 -9.87 -0.97 -25.66
N ALA A 199 -9.76 -1.79 -26.71
CA ALA A 199 -9.56 -1.31 -28.09
C ALA A 199 -10.84 -0.78 -28.77
N HIS A 200 -11.85 -0.39 -27.98
CA HIS A 200 -13.11 0.19 -28.46
C HIS A 200 -13.27 1.62 -27.90
N PRO A 201 -13.52 2.63 -28.77
CA PRO A 201 -13.59 4.04 -28.36
C PRO A 201 -14.67 4.36 -27.31
N ASP A 202 -15.78 3.60 -27.29
CA ASP A 202 -16.97 3.86 -26.47
C ASP A 202 -17.12 2.88 -25.29
N ASN A 203 -16.04 2.19 -24.88
CA ASN A 203 -16.13 1.22 -23.78
C ASN A 203 -16.10 1.90 -22.41
N ASP A 204 -17.27 2.42 -21.99
CA ASP A 204 -17.57 2.69 -20.59
C ASP A 204 -18.08 1.41 -19.93
N ILE A 205 -17.15 0.63 -19.37
CA ILE A 205 -17.51 -0.49 -18.49
C ILE A 205 -18.02 0.12 -17.18
N GLU A 206 -19.34 0.21 -17.05
CA GLU A 206 -19.97 0.69 -15.82
C GLU A 206 -19.75 -0.30 -14.67
N VAL A 207 -19.15 0.20 -13.60
CA VAL A 207 -19.05 -0.51 -12.31
C VAL A 207 -20.14 -0.04 -11.38
N LYS A 208 -20.70 -0.97 -10.61
CA LYS A 208 -21.73 -0.64 -9.63
C LYS A 208 -21.09 -0.16 -8.34
N VAL A 209 -21.61 0.94 -7.80
CA VAL A 209 -21.35 1.33 -6.41
C VAL A 209 -22.03 0.29 -5.51
N GLN A 210 -21.26 -0.39 -4.67
CA GLN A 210 -21.76 -1.50 -3.86
C GLN A 210 -21.43 -1.38 -2.39
N ILE A 211 -20.43 -0.56 -2.05
CA ILE A 211 -19.84 -0.52 -0.72
C ILE A 211 -19.79 0.94 -0.27
N GLU A 212 -20.21 1.20 0.96
CA GLU A 212 -20.08 2.51 1.56
C GLU A 212 -18.74 2.63 2.32
N PRO A 213 -18.16 3.84 2.46
CA PRO A 213 -16.93 4.04 3.21
C PRO A 213 -16.98 3.50 4.66
N GLN A 214 -18.18 3.55 5.27
CA GLN A 214 -18.42 3.03 6.61
C GLN A 214 -18.26 1.51 6.70
N ASP A 215 -18.51 0.77 5.60
CA ASP A 215 -18.32 -0.68 5.56
C ASP A 215 -16.83 -1.03 5.67
N ILE A 216 -15.96 -0.25 5.00
CA ILE A 216 -14.51 -0.39 5.13
C ILE A 216 -14.05 -0.09 6.55
N ILE A 217 -14.59 0.96 7.19
CA ILE A 217 -14.25 1.31 8.58
C ILE A 217 -14.66 0.20 9.55
N ARG A 218 -15.85 -0.39 9.37
CA ARG A 218 -16.28 -1.55 10.16
C ARG A 218 -15.39 -2.76 9.91
N ALA A 219 -15.05 -3.04 8.65
CA ALA A 219 -14.16 -4.16 8.31
C ALA A 219 -12.79 -4.05 9.00
N ARG A 220 -12.20 -2.86 9.09
CA ARG A 220 -10.94 -2.62 9.82
C ARG A 220 -11.01 -3.07 11.27
N GLN A 221 -12.10 -2.75 11.97
CA GLN A 221 -12.30 -3.16 13.36
C GLN A 221 -12.35 -4.68 13.51
N VAL A 222 -12.97 -5.36 12.53
CA VAL A 222 -13.06 -6.82 12.51
C VAL A 222 -11.71 -7.47 12.18
N VAL A 223 -10.92 -6.86 11.29
CA VAL A 223 -9.55 -7.29 10.99
C VAL A 223 -8.68 -7.28 12.25
N ASP A 224 -8.84 -6.27 13.11
CA ASP A 224 -8.09 -6.20 14.37
C ASP A 224 -8.40 -7.37 15.33
N GLU A 225 -9.64 -7.88 15.29
CA GLU A 225 -10.10 -9.02 16.10
C GLU A 225 -9.57 -10.38 15.61
N ILE A 226 -8.99 -10.46 14.40
CA ILE A 226 -8.47 -11.71 13.85
C ILE A 226 -7.39 -12.30 14.76
N TYR A 227 -7.53 -13.59 15.03
CA TYR A 227 -6.60 -14.31 15.89
C TYR A 227 -5.28 -14.58 15.20
N ILE A 228 -4.20 -14.45 15.97
CA ILE A 228 -2.86 -14.79 15.57
C ILE A 228 -2.21 -15.52 16.75
N ASP A 229 -1.73 -16.72 16.48
CA ASP A 229 -1.06 -17.54 17.48
C ASP A 229 0.30 -16.92 17.87
N GLU A 230 0.72 -17.11 19.11
CA GLU A 230 2.01 -16.60 19.60
C GLU A 230 3.18 -17.11 18.74
N LYS A 231 3.10 -18.34 18.24
CA LYS A 231 4.14 -18.88 17.36
C LYS A 231 4.26 -18.12 16.04
N ILE A 232 3.15 -17.61 15.49
CA ILE A 232 3.18 -16.79 14.27
C ILE A 232 3.76 -15.41 14.58
N HIS A 233 3.46 -14.83 15.75
CA HIS A 233 4.14 -13.60 16.18
C HIS A 233 5.65 -13.80 16.29
N ARG A 234 6.09 -14.91 16.89
CA ARG A 234 7.52 -15.25 16.96
C ARG A 234 8.12 -15.44 15.57
N TYR A 235 7.45 -16.17 14.68
CA TYR A 235 7.87 -16.32 13.28
C TYR A 235 8.05 -14.96 12.57
N ILE A 236 7.14 -14.01 12.74
CA ILE A 236 7.27 -12.65 12.20
C ILE A 236 8.49 -11.91 12.79
N VAL A 237 8.72 -12.06 14.10
CA VAL A 237 9.89 -11.47 14.78
C VAL A 237 11.17 -12.10 14.23
N ASP A 238 11.22 -13.41 14.11
CA ASP A 238 12.37 -14.17 13.62
C ASP A 238 12.72 -13.78 12.18
N ILE A 239 11.73 -13.63 11.29
CA ILE A 239 11.92 -13.08 9.94
C ILE A 239 12.59 -11.70 9.99
N VAL A 240 12.08 -10.79 10.82
CA VAL A 240 12.60 -9.42 10.88
C VAL A 240 14.01 -9.40 11.50
N PHE A 241 14.26 -10.20 12.52
CA PHE A 241 15.59 -10.32 13.12
C PHE A 241 16.59 -10.99 12.18
N ALA A 242 16.18 -11.94 11.34
CA ALA A 242 17.04 -12.53 10.31
C ALA A 242 17.55 -11.48 9.30
N THR A 243 16.84 -10.36 9.11
CA THR A 243 17.35 -9.23 8.30
C THR A 243 18.37 -8.35 9.02
N ARG A 244 18.44 -8.41 10.36
CA ARG A 244 19.31 -7.55 11.19
C ARG A 244 20.53 -8.30 11.75
N GLU A 245 20.31 -9.55 12.11
CA GLU A 245 21.26 -10.44 12.76
C GLU A 245 21.29 -11.79 11.99
N PRO A 246 21.63 -11.80 10.69
CA PRO A 246 21.52 -13.00 9.86
C PRO A 246 22.40 -14.17 10.36
N GLU A 247 23.51 -13.89 11.05
CA GLU A 247 24.35 -14.91 11.69
C GLU A 247 23.61 -15.78 12.70
N ALA A 248 22.63 -15.23 13.43
CA ALA A 248 21.85 -15.96 14.42
C ALA A 248 20.90 -17.01 13.77
N TYR A 249 20.69 -16.90 12.46
CA TYR A 249 19.79 -17.75 11.66
C TYR A 249 20.54 -18.62 10.64
N ASN A 250 21.85 -18.85 10.86
CA ASN A 250 22.73 -19.58 9.94
C ASN A 250 22.85 -18.95 8.54
N LEU A 251 22.64 -17.64 8.43
CA LEU A 251 22.75 -16.86 7.19
C LEU A 251 23.99 -15.95 7.21
N THR A 252 25.13 -16.46 7.70
CA THR A 252 26.35 -15.66 7.90
C THR A 252 26.82 -14.94 6.64
N ASP A 253 26.58 -15.53 5.47
CA ASP A 253 26.92 -14.94 4.17
C ASP A 253 26.07 -13.71 3.80
N LEU A 254 24.93 -13.48 4.46
CA LEU A 254 24.11 -12.28 4.25
C LEU A 254 24.57 -11.08 5.09
N LYS A 255 25.42 -11.28 6.11
CA LYS A 255 25.84 -10.22 7.02
C LYS A 255 26.52 -9.07 6.31
N ASP A 256 27.46 -9.38 5.41
CA ASP A 256 28.22 -8.36 4.69
C ASP A 256 27.45 -7.81 3.48
N LEU A 257 26.27 -8.38 3.17
CA LEU A 257 25.39 -7.94 2.08
C LEU A 257 24.31 -6.98 2.54
N ILE A 258 23.90 -7.04 3.81
CA ILE A 258 22.84 -6.18 4.37
C ILE A 258 23.49 -5.05 5.18
N SER A 259 23.36 -3.83 4.67
CA SER A 259 23.78 -2.61 5.38
C SER A 259 22.84 -2.28 6.54
N ILE A 260 21.52 -2.31 6.28
CA ILE A 260 20.48 -2.03 7.27
C ILE A 260 19.32 -3.00 7.07
N GLY A 261 18.95 -3.70 8.15
CA GLY A 261 17.80 -4.61 8.19
C GLY A 261 16.45 -3.91 8.41
N ALA A 262 15.36 -4.66 8.28
CA ALA A 262 14.01 -4.13 8.33
C ALA A 262 13.66 -3.48 9.69
N SER A 263 12.96 -2.36 9.70
CA SER A 263 12.58 -1.62 10.92
C SER A 263 11.48 -2.34 11.73
N PRO A 264 11.19 -1.95 12.99
CA PRO A 264 10.06 -2.50 13.75
C PRO A 264 8.70 -2.30 13.07
N ARG A 265 8.59 -1.35 12.12
CA ARG A 265 7.38 -1.20 11.29
C ARG A 265 7.12 -2.44 10.44
N ALA A 266 8.17 -3.16 10.03
CA ALA A 266 8.02 -4.42 9.30
C ALA A 266 7.23 -5.45 10.11
N SER A 267 7.54 -5.64 11.39
CA SER A 267 6.83 -6.59 12.25
C SER A 267 5.35 -6.21 12.42
N ILE A 268 5.08 -4.91 12.61
CA ILE A 268 3.71 -4.37 12.72
C ILE A 268 2.95 -4.60 11.41
N TYR A 269 3.53 -4.24 10.27
CA TYR A 269 2.88 -4.35 8.97
C TYR A 269 2.72 -5.80 8.51
N LEU A 270 3.66 -6.70 8.82
CA LEU A 270 3.49 -8.15 8.58
C LEU A 270 2.28 -8.68 9.33
N THR A 271 2.16 -8.31 10.61
CA THR A 271 1.03 -8.72 11.46
C THR A 271 -0.29 -8.19 10.91
N LEU A 272 -0.38 -6.89 10.60
CA LEU A 272 -1.59 -6.28 10.07
C LEU A 272 -1.97 -6.84 8.70
N ALA A 273 -1.01 -6.98 7.80
CA ALA A 273 -1.23 -7.50 6.45
C ALA A 273 -1.68 -8.97 6.48
N ALA A 274 -1.07 -9.80 7.33
CA ALA A 274 -1.46 -11.19 7.47
C ALA A 274 -2.90 -11.34 8.02
N LYS A 275 -3.30 -10.48 8.97
CA LYS A 275 -4.70 -10.40 9.41
C LYS A 275 -5.63 -9.97 8.29
N ALA A 276 -5.30 -8.93 7.54
CA ALA A 276 -6.12 -8.50 6.41
C ALA A 276 -6.22 -9.56 5.30
N LYS A 277 -5.14 -10.31 5.05
CA LYS A 277 -5.14 -11.45 4.13
C LYS A 277 -6.11 -12.54 4.60
N ALA A 278 -6.03 -12.94 5.87
CA ALA A 278 -6.97 -13.89 6.46
C ALA A 278 -8.43 -13.40 6.36
N PHE A 279 -8.68 -12.10 6.59
CA PHE A 279 -10.00 -11.48 6.41
C PHE A 279 -10.51 -11.59 4.96
N ILE A 280 -9.66 -11.26 3.98
CA ILE A 280 -9.98 -11.35 2.55
C ILE A 280 -10.34 -12.78 2.15
N GLU A 281 -9.73 -13.78 2.79
CA GLU A 281 -10.03 -15.20 2.61
C GLU A 281 -11.20 -15.71 3.47
N GLY A 282 -11.81 -14.86 4.30
CA GLY A 282 -12.94 -15.22 5.15
C GLY A 282 -12.57 -16.08 6.36
N ARG A 283 -11.30 -16.04 6.80
CA ARG A 283 -10.77 -16.77 7.95
C ARG A 283 -10.58 -15.85 9.16
N GLY A 284 -10.90 -16.36 10.34
CA GLY A 284 -10.72 -15.69 11.63
C GLY A 284 -9.42 -15.97 12.36
N TYR A 285 -8.46 -16.56 11.67
CA TYR A 285 -7.13 -16.81 12.17
C TYR A 285 -6.10 -16.65 11.06
N VAL A 286 -4.91 -16.20 11.42
CA VAL A 286 -3.74 -16.11 10.55
C VAL A 286 -3.04 -17.47 10.43
N THR A 287 -2.52 -17.76 9.24
CA THR A 287 -1.64 -18.90 8.94
C THR A 287 -0.23 -18.40 8.56
N PRO A 288 0.82 -19.23 8.66
CA PRO A 288 2.16 -18.82 8.20
C PRO A 288 2.22 -18.45 6.72
N GLU A 289 1.38 -19.05 5.87
CA GLU A 289 1.25 -18.74 4.46
C GLU A 289 0.79 -17.29 4.23
N ASP A 290 -0.12 -16.77 5.08
CA ASP A 290 -0.55 -15.37 5.03
C ASP A 290 0.62 -14.41 5.20
N VAL A 291 1.51 -14.73 6.14
CA VAL A 291 2.71 -13.93 6.41
C VAL A 291 3.63 -13.99 5.20
N ARG A 292 3.94 -15.20 4.71
CA ARG A 292 4.84 -15.40 3.56
C ARG A 292 4.37 -14.68 2.29
N ASP A 293 3.07 -14.68 2.02
CA ASP A 293 2.48 -14.03 0.85
C ASP A 293 2.73 -12.52 0.85
N VAL A 294 2.48 -11.84 1.97
CA VAL A 294 2.61 -10.38 2.08
C VAL A 294 4.04 -9.91 2.36
N MET A 295 4.92 -10.82 2.78
CA MET A 295 6.24 -10.47 3.27
C MET A 295 7.13 -9.83 2.21
N TRP A 296 7.06 -10.27 0.96
CA TRP A 296 7.80 -9.67 -0.15
C TRP A 296 7.52 -8.18 -0.29
N ASP A 297 6.23 -7.81 -0.25
CA ASP A 297 5.80 -6.43 -0.44
C ASP A 297 6.11 -5.55 0.77
N ILE A 298 6.37 -6.15 1.94
CA ILE A 298 6.69 -5.42 3.17
C ILE A 298 8.20 -5.29 3.35
N LEU A 299 9.00 -6.30 3.05
CA LEU A 299 10.44 -6.29 3.35
C LEU A 299 11.29 -5.65 2.26
N ARG A 300 10.87 -5.69 0.98
CA ARG A 300 11.73 -5.30 -0.15
C ARG A 300 12.25 -3.87 -0.13
N HIS A 301 11.53 -2.97 0.53
CA HIS A 301 11.90 -1.56 0.67
C HIS A 301 12.40 -1.19 2.06
N ARG A 302 12.65 -2.20 2.89
CA ARG A 302 13.11 -2.06 4.28
C ARG A 302 14.46 -2.72 4.53
N ILE A 303 14.98 -3.45 3.56
CA ILE A 303 16.32 -4.05 3.58
C ILE A 303 17.18 -3.22 2.63
N ILE A 304 18.28 -2.71 3.15
CA ILE A 304 19.22 -1.88 2.40
C ILE A 304 20.50 -2.68 2.24
N LEU A 305 20.96 -2.78 0.99
CA LEU A 305 22.14 -3.54 0.64
C LEU A 305 23.41 -2.73 0.88
N THR A 306 24.53 -3.41 1.06
CA THR A 306 25.85 -2.77 1.00
C THR A 306 26.20 -2.42 -0.45
N PHE A 307 27.12 -1.47 -0.62
CA PHE A 307 27.59 -1.08 -1.96
C PHE A 307 28.25 -2.26 -2.68
N GLU A 308 28.96 -3.10 -1.94
CA GLU A 308 29.56 -4.34 -2.43
C GLU A 308 28.51 -5.32 -2.95
N ALA A 309 27.41 -5.51 -2.22
CA ALA A 309 26.31 -6.37 -2.65
C ALA A 309 25.64 -5.85 -3.94
N GLU A 310 25.43 -4.54 -4.05
CA GLU A 310 24.92 -3.94 -5.29
C GLU A 310 25.88 -4.15 -6.47
N ALA A 311 27.19 -4.01 -6.23
CA ALA A 311 28.23 -4.24 -7.24
C ALA A 311 28.31 -5.71 -7.70
N GLU A 312 27.95 -6.66 -6.83
CA GLU A 312 27.82 -8.09 -7.12
C GLU A 312 26.44 -8.47 -7.72
N GLU A 313 25.61 -7.48 -8.06
CA GLU A 313 24.25 -7.67 -8.59
C GLU A 313 23.32 -8.48 -7.66
N VAL A 314 23.60 -8.46 -6.35
CA VAL A 314 22.71 -9.05 -5.35
C VAL A 314 21.44 -8.21 -5.26
N THR A 315 20.29 -8.88 -5.25
CA THR A 315 18.98 -8.22 -5.13
C THR A 315 18.36 -8.45 -3.76
N VAL A 316 17.52 -7.52 -3.32
CA VAL A 316 16.78 -7.65 -2.06
C VAL A 316 15.85 -8.87 -2.12
N GLU A 317 15.28 -9.18 -3.28
CA GLU A 317 14.46 -10.36 -3.51
C GLU A 317 15.22 -11.68 -3.25
N GLN A 318 16.50 -11.77 -3.65
CA GLN A 318 17.33 -12.93 -3.35
C GLN A 318 17.57 -13.09 -1.84
N ILE A 319 17.80 -11.99 -1.13
CA ILE A 319 17.97 -11.98 0.32
C ILE A 319 16.69 -12.42 1.03
N ILE A 320 15.55 -11.82 0.66
CA ILE A 320 14.24 -12.18 1.21
C ILE A 320 13.97 -13.67 1.01
N ARG A 321 14.24 -14.19 -0.19
CA ARG A 321 14.08 -15.63 -0.49
C ARG A 321 14.87 -16.51 0.46
N ARG A 322 16.15 -16.21 0.66
CA ARG A 322 17.02 -16.97 1.57
C ARG A 322 16.53 -16.95 3.01
N ILE A 323 16.01 -15.80 3.46
CA ILE A 323 15.40 -15.68 4.79
C ILE A 323 14.15 -16.56 4.90
N ILE A 324 13.25 -16.56 3.91
CA ILE A 324 12.05 -17.42 3.90
C ILE A 324 12.41 -18.89 4.00
N ASP A 325 13.40 -19.30 3.22
CA ASP A 325 13.80 -20.69 3.07
C ASP A 325 14.53 -21.20 4.33
N SER A 326 15.10 -20.30 5.15
CA SER A 326 15.90 -20.65 6.33
C SER A 326 15.15 -20.52 7.66
N VAL A 327 14.24 -19.57 7.79
CA VAL A 327 13.47 -19.39 9.04
C VAL A 327 12.37 -20.44 9.11
N GLU A 328 12.41 -21.27 10.16
CA GLU A 328 11.47 -22.38 10.37
C GLU A 328 10.02 -21.91 10.51
N VAL A 329 9.11 -22.67 9.89
CA VAL A 329 7.66 -22.43 9.98
C VAL A 329 7.10 -23.09 11.26
N PRO A 330 6.29 -22.38 12.06
CA PRO A 330 5.85 -22.79 13.40
C PRO A 330 4.84 -23.95 13.52
#